data_AF-A0A6C7LMH8-F1
#
_entry.id   AF-A0A6C7LMH8-F1
#
_cell.length_a   1.000
_cell.length_b   1.000
_cell.length_c   1.000
_cell.angle_alpha   90.00
_cell.angle_beta   90.00
_cell.angle_gamma   90.00
#
_symmetry.space_group_name_H-M   'P 1'
#
loop_
_entity.id
_entity.type
_entity.pdbx_description
1 polymer ?
#
loop_
_entity_poly.entity_id
_entity_poly.type
_entity_poly.pdbx_seq_one_letter_code
_entity_poly.pdbx_strand_id
1 'polypeptide(L)'
;KEVVFCKVVNFSFSIFDKNINFSNVKFEDKLYFDKCQFKEKFEFFGINNLKAEFNNSFFEKEVYFGKEINDKNIEKSNSFGSCSFEYANFSNCYFKNEVYFKNNDFKQVIFRNSKFNDNVYFNNAHFKDYVDFHECEFEKTASFYGVRFEKAPNFSACYFKEPKAVNLINVDIDKLDFRSAEDYIQDNYQDGNYKNAIKNNEKIQKDEKELYRIENEHKLRYAKNLKDSFRVIKDVLINQNNTLEAQEWHKLELYAKEKEIAIKAKSAIDVIDCKNASAKFLKEELYDFTEWINFVLLFIYRNTSSHHTSFLKILNFTVVMIALYASFVWWLQINNTVQFVYEFIFITAFRVIVIIAFLSYITYEGAFKLRIFRFLLFLGMGCSIFLLFLFQDPEPIIIYCYILLVSFLSWIFFSEKFSRFFVSTLAYIVFFVVLIAKPQFINPFTGVFSSDKLYESKFEKSLNDLNASAIINLAKISFKEFNLHQEYKNISFTELNSAKTLIMANKENLLKLNDANLNIAKEVLGEKYTELLKTINQDKITEDTIKSTSVLYSIILLLCIFSLQKTARKNSIVPS
;
A
#
# COMPACT_ATOMS: atom_id res chain seq x y z
N LYS A 1 18.76 9.59 -58.67
CA LYS A 1 19.01 8.15 -58.51
C LYS A 1 19.28 7.92 -57.04
N GLU A 2 18.52 7.03 -56.40
CA GLU A 2 18.68 6.70 -54.97
C GLU A 2 19.84 5.73 -54.80
N VAL A 3 20.74 5.99 -53.85
CA VAL A 3 21.84 5.07 -53.50
C VAL A 3 21.39 4.23 -52.31
N VAL A 4 21.42 2.91 -52.44
CA VAL A 4 20.95 2.00 -51.39
C VAL A 4 22.12 1.21 -50.80
N PHE A 5 22.37 1.40 -49.50
CA PHE A 5 23.28 0.57 -48.71
C PHE A 5 22.49 -0.58 -48.08
N CYS A 6 22.67 -1.78 -48.63
CA CYS A 6 21.93 -2.99 -48.25
C CYS A 6 22.53 -3.72 -47.03
N LYS A 7 23.64 -3.23 -46.49
CA LYS A 7 24.40 -3.83 -45.38
C LYS A 7 24.81 -2.75 -44.40
N VAL A 8 25.25 -3.21 -43.22
CA VAL A 8 25.80 -2.37 -42.16
C VAL A 8 26.79 -1.35 -42.72
N VAL A 9 26.62 -0.09 -42.31
CA VAL A 9 27.59 0.97 -42.58
C VAL A 9 28.14 1.48 -41.27
N ASN A 10 29.47 1.45 -41.16
CA ASN A 10 30.18 1.75 -39.93
C ASN A 10 31.09 2.96 -40.14
N PHE A 11 30.72 4.05 -39.48
CA PHE A 11 31.47 5.30 -39.38
C PHE A 11 32.15 5.47 -38.02
N SER A 12 32.12 4.47 -37.13
CA SER A 12 32.68 4.59 -35.78
C SER A 12 34.13 5.08 -35.80
N PHE A 13 34.51 5.87 -34.80
CA PHE A 13 35.80 6.54 -34.66
C PHE A 13 36.11 7.61 -35.72
N SER A 14 35.13 8.04 -36.51
CA SER A 14 35.32 9.08 -37.53
C SER A 14 35.24 10.49 -36.97
N ILE A 15 35.97 11.41 -37.61
CA ILE A 15 35.84 12.85 -37.38
C ILE A 15 35.26 13.45 -38.66
N PHE A 16 34.13 14.14 -38.52
CA PHE A 16 33.47 14.86 -39.60
C PHE A 16 33.79 16.35 -39.44
N ASP A 17 34.84 16.80 -40.13
CA ASP A 17 35.42 18.15 -40.03
C ASP A 17 35.02 19.09 -41.18
N LYS A 18 34.16 18.62 -42.09
CA LYS A 18 33.54 19.38 -43.17
C LYS A 18 32.07 19.02 -43.28
N ASN A 19 31.32 19.87 -43.97
CA ASN A 19 29.90 19.62 -44.24
C ASN A 19 29.73 18.33 -45.06
N ILE A 20 28.93 17.40 -44.54
CA ILE A 20 28.58 16.15 -45.20
C ILE A 20 27.07 16.09 -45.34
N ASN A 21 26.60 15.76 -46.56
CA ASN A 21 25.19 15.62 -46.85
C ASN A 21 24.95 14.28 -47.55
N PHE A 22 24.25 13.39 -46.85
CA PHE A 22 23.67 12.16 -47.38
C PHE A 22 22.19 12.42 -47.73
N SER A 23 21.96 13.06 -48.88
CA SER A 23 20.64 13.20 -49.50
C SER A 23 20.42 12.09 -50.53
N ASN A 24 19.19 11.59 -50.64
CA ASN A 24 18.81 10.50 -51.55
C ASN A 24 19.60 9.19 -51.33
N VAL A 25 19.94 8.89 -50.07
CA VAL A 25 20.59 7.64 -49.68
C VAL A 25 19.71 6.85 -48.72
N LYS A 26 19.49 5.58 -49.01
CA LYS A 26 18.73 4.65 -48.17
C LYS A 26 19.65 3.62 -47.54
N PHE A 27 19.46 3.35 -46.26
CA PHE A 27 20.17 2.32 -45.52
C PHE A 27 19.14 1.33 -45.00
N GLU A 28 19.31 0.07 -45.36
CA GLU A 28 18.38 -1.00 -44.99
C GLU A 28 18.79 -1.71 -43.70
N ASP A 29 20.03 -1.51 -43.27
CA ASP A 29 20.64 -2.13 -42.11
C ASP A 29 21.16 -1.07 -41.12
N LYS A 30 21.80 -1.53 -40.04
CA LYS A 30 22.27 -0.71 -38.93
C LYS A 30 23.41 0.23 -39.30
N LEU A 31 23.34 1.46 -38.76
CA LEU A 31 24.38 2.47 -38.81
C LEU A 31 25.17 2.51 -37.50
N TYR A 32 26.48 2.57 -37.60
CA TYR A 32 27.36 2.77 -36.46
C TYR A 32 28.09 4.10 -36.59
N PHE A 33 27.99 4.92 -35.57
CA PHE A 33 28.65 6.21 -35.39
C PHE A 33 29.32 6.26 -34.03
N ASP A 34 29.72 5.13 -33.44
CA ASP A 34 30.30 5.13 -32.09
C ASP A 34 31.60 5.94 -32.06
N LYS A 35 31.79 6.74 -31.01
CA LYS A 35 32.99 7.57 -30.81
C LYS A 35 33.25 8.53 -31.98
N CYS A 36 32.21 9.02 -32.64
CA CYS A 36 32.34 10.02 -33.69
C CYS A 36 32.46 11.44 -33.13
N GLN A 37 33.10 12.32 -33.90
CA GLN A 37 33.12 13.76 -33.64
C GLN A 37 32.50 14.51 -34.82
N PHE A 38 31.36 15.17 -34.58
CA PHE A 38 30.66 15.97 -35.56
C PHE A 38 31.03 17.45 -35.37
N LYS A 39 32.07 17.90 -36.08
CA LYS A 39 32.66 19.24 -35.97
C LYS A 39 32.11 20.25 -36.96
N GLU A 40 31.47 19.79 -38.02
CA GLU A 40 30.76 20.58 -39.01
C GLU A 40 29.40 19.94 -39.33
N LYS A 41 28.59 20.59 -40.18
CA LYS A 41 27.21 20.18 -40.46
C LYS A 41 27.17 18.75 -41.03
N PHE A 42 26.39 17.86 -40.41
CA PHE A 42 26.17 16.50 -40.89
C PHE A 42 24.69 16.28 -41.16
N GLU A 43 24.34 16.06 -42.42
CA GLU A 43 22.96 15.93 -42.86
C GLU A 43 22.69 14.53 -43.40
N PHE A 44 21.61 13.93 -42.93
CA PHE A 44 21.19 12.61 -43.34
C PHE A 44 19.67 12.57 -43.49
N PHE A 45 19.22 12.68 -44.74
CA PHE A 45 17.80 12.82 -45.06
C PHE A 45 17.23 11.60 -45.81
N GLY A 46 15.94 11.34 -45.62
CA GLY A 46 15.20 10.30 -46.35
C GLY A 46 15.01 8.98 -45.61
N ILE A 47 15.21 8.94 -44.29
CA ILE A 47 15.04 7.72 -43.49
C ILE A 47 13.66 7.68 -42.83
N ASN A 48 12.97 6.56 -42.94
CA ASN A 48 11.73 6.30 -42.20
C ASN A 48 11.91 5.39 -40.97
N ASN A 49 12.83 4.41 -41.01
CA ASN A 49 13.06 3.43 -39.94
C ASN A 49 14.56 3.28 -39.62
N LEU A 50 15.07 4.08 -38.69
CA LEU A 50 16.50 4.14 -38.38
C LEU A 50 16.91 3.13 -37.30
N LYS A 51 18.01 2.40 -37.56
CA LYS A 51 18.78 1.65 -36.56
C LYS A 51 20.16 2.29 -36.46
N ALA A 52 20.45 3.01 -35.38
CA ALA A 52 21.70 3.75 -35.26
C ALA A 52 22.33 3.66 -33.86
N GLU A 53 23.64 3.56 -33.81
CA GLU A 53 24.43 3.67 -32.58
C GLU A 53 25.37 4.87 -32.67
N PHE A 54 25.37 5.70 -31.64
CA PHE A 54 26.18 6.90 -31.51
C PHE A 54 27.03 6.86 -30.24
N ASN A 55 27.29 5.68 -29.64
CA ASN A 55 27.84 5.61 -28.29
C ASN A 55 29.15 6.40 -28.13
N ASN A 56 29.26 7.20 -27.08
CA ASN A 56 30.42 8.08 -26.81
C ASN A 56 30.71 9.12 -27.92
N SER A 57 29.69 9.58 -28.65
CA SER A 57 29.88 10.58 -29.70
C SER A 57 29.75 12.02 -29.22
N PHE A 58 30.44 12.92 -29.91
CA PHE A 58 30.51 14.34 -29.61
C PHE A 58 29.86 15.16 -30.73
N PHE A 59 28.80 15.89 -30.40
CA PHE A 59 28.03 16.71 -31.34
C PHE A 59 28.36 18.20 -31.11
N GLU A 60 29.40 18.71 -31.79
CA GLU A 60 29.83 20.11 -31.69
C GLU A 60 29.00 21.05 -32.56
N LYS A 61 28.61 20.54 -33.74
CA LYS A 61 27.82 21.23 -34.75
C LYS A 61 26.54 20.47 -35.08
N GLU A 62 25.77 21.03 -35.99
CA GLU A 62 24.42 20.60 -36.32
C GLU A 62 24.41 19.26 -37.06
N VAL A 63 23.75 18.27 -36.44
CA VAL A 63 23.54 16.95 -37.00
C VAL A 63 22.06 16.70 -37.24
N TYR A 64 21.70 16.37 -38.47
CA TYR A 64 20.32 16.17 -38.92
C TYR A 64 20.12 14.72 -39.36
N PHE A 65 19.20 14.01 -38.71
CA PHE A 65 18.72 12.69 -39.09
C PHE A 65 17.20 12.72 -39.24
N GLY A 66 16.68 12.23 -40.37
CA GLY A 66 15.25 12.00 -40.57
C GLY A 66 14.74 12.50 -41.92
N LYS A 67 13.56 13.13 -41.92
CA LYS A 67 13.03 13.79 -43.12
C LYS A 67 13.67 15.17 -43.28
N GLU A 68 13.77 15.67 -44.52
CA GLU A 68 14.18 17.07 -44.75
C GLU A 68 13.27 18.00 -43.95
N ILE A 69 13.90 18.84 -43.15
CA ILE A 69 13.23 19.74 -42.22
C ILE A 69 13.09 21.09 -42.91
N ASN A 70 11.85 21.47 -43.22
CA ASN A 70 11.53 22.80 -43.78
C ASN A 70 11.29 23.88 -42.70
N ASP A 71 11.54 23.56 -41.42
CA ASP A 71 11.37 24.50 -40.30
C ASP A 71 12.65 25.32 -40.09
N LYS A 72 12.57 26.62 -40.40
CA LYS A 72 13.66 27.59 -40.27
C LYS A 72 14.19 27.72 -38.83
N ASN A 73 13.42 27.33 -37.82
CA ASN A 73 13.85 27.41 -36.41
C ASN A 73 14.91 26.34 -36.05
N ILE A 74 15.15 25.35 -36.91
CA ILE A 74 16.00 24.19 -36.63
C ILE A 74 17.41 24.34 -37.25
N GLU A 75 17.65 25.38 -38.06
CA GLU A 75 18.88 25.58 -38.88
C GLU A 75 20.20 25.63 -38.09
N LYS A 76 20.18 25.76 -36.75
CA LYS A 76 21.36 25.81 -35.87
C LYS A 76 21.34 24.75 -34.75
N SER A 77 20.65 23.63 -34.98
CA SER A 77 20.41 22.62 -33.95
C SER A 77 20.63 21.19 -34.44
N ASN A 78 20.84 20.27 -33.51
CA ASN A 78 20.78 18.85 -33.80
C ASN A 78 19.31 18.43 -33.94
N SER A 79 18.94 17.75 -35.01
CA SER A 79 17.59 17.26 -35.19
C SER A 79 17.57 15.80 -35.56
N PHE A 80 16.87 15.03 -34.75
CA PHE A 80 16.61 13.62 -34.94
C PHE A 80 15.09 13.39 -35.09
N GLY A 81 14.32 14.43 -35.44
CA GLY A 81 12.86 14.45 -35.37
C GLY A 81 12.13 13.95 -36.62
N SER A 82 10.82 13.71 -36.48
CA SER A 82 9.90 13.30 -37.56
C SER A 82 10.30 12.01 -38.29
N CYS A 83 10.91 11.06 -37.58
CA CYS A 83 11.25 9.73 -38.09
C CYS A 83 10.90 8.63 -37.08
N SER A 84 10.88 7.37 -37.52
CA SER A 84 10.75 6.23 -36.61
C SER A 84 12.11 5.61 -36.38
N PHE A 85 12.45 5.36 -35.12
CA PHE A 85 13.65 4.62 -34.74
C PHE A 85 13.24 3.22 -34.31
N GLU A 86 13.79 2.20 -34.97
CA GLU A 86 13.66 0.83 -34.48
C GLU A 86 14.60 0.58 -33.30
N TYR A 87 15.80 1.17 -33.37
CA TYR A 87 16.77 1.15 -32.28
C TYR A 87 17.69 2.36 -32.38
N ALA A 88 17.86 3.10 -31.28
CA ALA A 88 18.80 4.20 -31.21
C ALA A 88 19.59 4.15 -29.90
N ASN A 89 20.91 4.22 -29.98
CA ASN A 89 21.74 4.28 -28.78
C ASN A 89 22.60 5.54 -28.79
N PHE A 90 22.28 6.46 -27.89
CA PHE A 90 23.00 7.69 -27.65
C PHE A 90 23.79 7.64 -26.33
N SER A 91 24.13 6.46 -25.80
CA SER A 91 24.82 6.39 -24.49
C SER A 91 26.14 7.16 -24.48
N ASN A 92 26.41 7.89 -23.40
CA ASN A 92 27.60 8.72 -23.20
C ASN A 92 27.80 9.79 -24.29
N CYS A 93 26.72 10.25 -24.93
CA CYS A 93 26.83 11.32 -25.92
C CYS A 93 26.92 12.69 -25.26
N TYR A 94 27.57 13.61 -25.94
CA TYR A 94 27.59 15.02 -25.55
C TYR A 94 27.03 15.88 -26.67
N PHE A 95 25.96 16.59 -26.37
CA PHE A 95 25.31 17.52 -27.29
C PHE A 95 25.60 18.95 -26.86
N LYS A 96 26.38 19.67 -27.68
CA LYS A 96 26.78 21.05 -27.39
C LYS A 96 25.66 22.06 -27.64
N ASN A 97 24.90 21.85 -28.72
CA ASN A 97 23.81 22.73 -29.17
C ASN A 97 22.44 22.09 -28.88
N GLU A 98 21.37 22.83 -29.17
CA GLU A 98 19.99 22.36 -28.98
C GLU A 98 19.73 21.04 -29.72
N VAL A 99 18.86 20.19 -29.15
CA VAL A 99 18.54 18.88 -29.70
C VAL A 99 17.03 18.66 -29.83
N TYR A 100 16.58 18.28 -31.01
CA TYR A 100 15.18 18.07 -31.34
C TYR A 100 14.91 16.58 -31.63
N PHE A 101 14.24 15.90 -30.69
CA PHE A 101 13.69 14.54 -30.83
C PHE A 101 12.14 14.57 -30.99
N LYS A 102 11.60 15.67 -31.54
CA LYS A 102 10.15 15.92 -31.63
C LYS A 102 9.46 14.96 -32.61
N ASN A 103 8.21 14.60 -32.31
CA ASN A 103 7.32 13.79 -33.16
C ASN A 103 7.96 12.48 -33.65
N ASN A 104 8.70 11.80 -32.76
CA ASN A 104 9.36 10.54 -33.09
C ASN A 104 8.65 9.34 -32.48
N ASP A 105 8.64 8.25 -33.24
CA ASP A 105 8.26 6.93 -32.75
C ASP A 105 9.51 6.12 -32.42
N PHE A 106 9.85 6.01 -31.14
CA PHE A 106 10.96 5.20 -30.66
C PHE A 106 10.46 3.81 -30.28
N LYS A 107 10.90 2.77 -31.00
CA LYS A 107 10.74 1.39 -30.52
C LYS A 107 11.66 1.14 -29.33
N GLN A 108 12.97 1.34 -29.49
CA GLN A 108 13.94 1.27 -28.39
C GLN A 108 14.93 2.41 -28.48
N VAL A 109 15.18 3.12 -27.37
CA VAL A 109 16.15 4.21 -27.30
C VAL A 109 16.82 4.32 -25.95
N ILE A 110 18.13 4.57 -25.98
CA ILE A 110 18.99 4.66 -24.79
C ILE A 110 19.76 5.98 -24.85
N PHE A 111 19.68 6.78 -23.78
CA PHE A 111 20.39 8.05 -23.61
C PHE A 111 21.39 8.02 -22.45
N ARG A 112 21.53 6.88 -21.76
CA ARG A 112 22.31 6.75 -20.52
C ARG A 112 23.63 7.55 -20.51
N ASN A 113 23.86 8.29 -19.42
CA ASN A 113 25.08 9.06 -19.16
C ASN A 113 25.37 10.13 -20.24
N SER A 114 24.34 10.61 -20.94
CA SER A 114 24.48 11.67 -21.93
C SER A 114 24.33 13.04 -21.31
N LYS A 115 25.01 14.02 -21.91
CA LYS A 115 24.97 15.42 -21.49
C LYS A 115 24.37 16.30 -22.58
N PHE A 116 23.32 17.02 -22.23
CA PHE A 116 22.67 18.04 -23.06
C PHE A 116 23.02 19.42 -22.51
N ASN A 117 23.94 20.12 -23.17
CA ASN A 117 24.39 21.46 -22.73
C ASN A 117 23.41 22.59 -23.05
N ASP A 118 22.55 22.37 -24.02
CA ASP A 118 21.51 23.31 -24.45
C ASP A 118 20.13 22.65 -24.37
N ASN A 119 19.10 23.36 -24.84
CA ASN A 119 17.72 22.88 -24.78
C ASN A 119 17.52 21.55 -25.52
N VAL A 120 16.75 20.64 -24.95
CA VAL A 120 16.37 19.38 -25.58
C VAL A 120 14.85 19.23 -25.61
N TYR A 121 14.32 18.76 -26.74
CA TYR A 121 12.89 18.65 -26.98
C TYR A 121 12.50 17.25 -27.44
N PHE A 122 11.80 16.51 -26.59
CA PHE A 122 11.15 15.22 -26.87
C PHE A 122 9.66 15.37 -27.21
N ASN A 123 9.20 16.58 -27.58
CA ASN A 123 7.77 16.86 -27.69
C ASN A 123 7.04 15.89 -28.62
N ASN A 124 5.90 15.37 -28.15
CA ASN A 124 5.07 14.38 -28.83
C ASN A 124 5.82 13.11 -29.27
N ALA A 125 6.93 12.76 -28.61
CA ALA A 125 7.60 11.49 -28.85
C ALA A 125 6.81 10.33 -28.22
N HIS A 126 6.76 9.20 -28.93
CA HIS A 126 6.15 7.96 -28.47
C HIS A 126 7.24 6.92 -28.19
N PHE A 127 7.44 6.58 -26.91
CA PHE A 127 8.36 5.54 -26.48
C PHE A 127 7.60 4.22 -26.30
N LYS A 128 7.82 3.28 -27.23
CA LYS A 128 7.10 1.99 -27.29
C LYS A 128 7.68 0.90 -26.38
N ASP A 129 8.95 1.04 -25.99
CA ASP A 129 9.64 0.17 -25.04
C ASP A 129 10.29 1.01 -23.93
N TYR A 130 11.01 0.36 -23.01
CA TYR A 130 11.74 1.03 -21.94
C TYR A 130 12.75 2.04 -22.52
N VAL A 131 12.65 3.30 -22.10
CA VAL A 131 13.64 4.34 -22.40
C VAL A 131 14.55 4.58 -21.21
N ASP A 132 15.85 4.70 -21.49
CA ASP A 132 16.87 4.85 -20.46
C ASP A 132 17.56 6.22 -20.50
N PHE A 133 17.17 7.10 -19.58
CA PHE A 133 17.82 8.39 -19.30
C PHE A 133 18.77 8.34 -18.10
N HIS A 134 19.12 7.15 -17.59
CA HIS A 134 19.97 7.02 -16.40
C HIS A 134 21.22 7.89 -16.47
N GLU A 135 21.52 8.65 -15.41
CA GLU A 135 22.70 9.55 -15.34
C GLU A 135 22.74 10.63 -16.45
N CYS A 136 21.63 10.97 -17.10
CA CYS A 136 21.60 12.10 -18.02
C CYS A 136 21.73 13.45 -17.30
N GLU A 137 22.45 14.38 -17.90
CA GLU A 137 22.59 15.76 -17.44
C GLU A 137 21.91 16.72 -18.42
N PHE A 138 20.94 17.49 -17.92
CA PHE A 138 20.24 18.53 -18.67
C PHE A 138 20.61 19.91 -18.10
N GLU A 139 21.42 20.66 -18.84
CA GLU A 139 21.97 21.95 -18.39
C GLU A 139 20.99 23.12 -18.59
N LYS A 140 20.00 22.98 -19.48
CA LYS A 140 18.95 23.99 -19.75
C LYS A 140 17.55 23.32 -19.82
N THR A 141 16.68 23.79 -20.72
CA THR A 141 15.29 23.32 -20.85
C THR A 141 15.26 21.87 -21.36
N ALA A 142 14.54 21.00 -20.67
CA ALA A 142 14.26 19.64 -21.12
C ALA A 142 12.75 19.44 -21.27
N SER A 143 12.26 19.39 -22.50
CA SER A 143 10.83 19.36 -22.78
C SER A 143 10.35 17.97 -23.20
N PHE A 144 9.45 17.41 -22.40
CA PHE A 144 8.74 16.14 -22.61
C PHE A 144 7.25 16.38 -22.88
N TYR A 145 6.90 17.56 -23.41
CA TYR A 145 5.52 17.93 -23.70
C TYR A 145 4.81 16.89 -24.59
N GLY A 146 3.68 16.35 -24.16
CA GLY A 146 2.90 15.40 -24.98
C GLY A 146 3.58 14.05 -25.18
N VAL A 147 4.63 13.71 -24.39
CA VAL A 147 5.31 12.42 -24.51
C VAL A 147 4.41 11.29 -24.05
N ARG A 148 4.47 10.17 -24.75
CA ARG A 148 3.78 8.93 -24.39
C ARG A 148 4.76 7.83 -24.02
N PHE A 149 4.64 7.31 -22.79
CA PHE A 149 5.42 6.17 -22.32
C PHE A 149 4.55 4.90 -22.29
N GLU A 150 4.86 3.92 -23.15
CA GLU A 150 4.20 2.61 -23.13
C GLU A 150 4.68 1.73 -21.97
N LYS A 151 5.91 1.97 -21.49
CA LYS A 151 6.55 1.28 -20.36
C LYS A 151 7.28 2.28 -19.46
N ALA A 152 7.58 1.87 -18.23
CA ALA A 152 8.18 2.76 -17.23
C ALA A 152 9.54 3.32 -17.69
N PRO A 153 9.71 4.66 -17.75
CA PRO A 153 10.98 5.26 -18.14
C PRO A 153 11.98 5.26 -16.98
N ASN A 154 13.27 5.12 -17.30
CA ASN A 154 14.34 5.20 -16.32
C ASN A 154 14.96 6.60 -16.30
N PHE A 155 14.69 7.36 -15.24
CA PHE A 155 15.29 8.66 -14.95
C PHE A 155 16.21 8.61 -13.72
N SER A 156 16.66 7.42 -13.31
CA SER A 156 17.49 7.27 -12.13
C SER A 156 18.81 8.05 -12.25
N ALA A 157 19.16 8.78 -11.20
CA ALA A 157 20.32 9.67 -11.17
C ALA A 157 20.35 10.73 -12.30
N CYS A 158 19.20 11.05 -12.92
CA CYS A 158 19.11 12.20 -13.82
C CYS A 158 19.36 13.50 -13.07
N TYR A 159 20.10 14.41 -13.70
CA TYR A 159 20.33 15.75 -13.20
C TYR A 159 19.66 16.78 -14.11
N PHE A 160 18.70 17.50 -13.55
CA PHE A 160 18.13 18.70 -14.16
C PHE A 160 18.69 19.92 -13.44
N LYS A 161 19.50 20.73 -14.15
CA LYS A 161 20.10 21.94 -13.56
C LYS A 161 19.04 22.93 -13.06
N GLU A 162 17.97 23.09 -13.85
CA GLU A 162 16.82 23.92 -13.51
C GLU A 162 15.53 23.09 -13.61
N PRO A 163 15.03 22.51 -12.49
CA PRO A 163 13.81 21.69 -12.49
C PRO A 163 12.56 22.41 -13.02
N LYS A 164 12.47 23.74 -12.86
CA LYS A 164 11.36 24.55 -13.39
C LYS A 164 11.37 24.68 -14.91
N ALA A 165 12.51 24.48 -15.56
CA ALA A 165 12.65 24.51 -17.01
C ALA A 165 12.33 23.16 -17.67
N VAL A 166 12.04 22.12 -16.90
CA VAL A 166 11.59 20.84 -17.46
C VAL A 166 10.12 20.96 -17.84
N ASN A 167 9.70 20.52 -19.01
CA ASN A 167 8.28 20.54 -19.39
C ASN A 167 7.70 19.12 -19.37
N LEU A 168 6.84 18.82 -18.41
CA LEU A 168 6.17 17.52 -18.26
C LEU A 168 4.65 17.61 -18.51
N ILE A 169 4.19 18.69 -19.14
CA ILE A 169 2.76 18.88 -19.43
C ILE A 169 2.30 17.87 -20.48
N ASN A 170 1.12 17.27 -20.27
CA ASN A 170 0.50 16.28 -21.15
C ASN A 170 1.35 15.01 -21.35
N VAL A 171 2.16 14.61 -20.38
CA VAL A 171 2.83 13.30 -20.42
C VAL A 171 1.79 12.21 -20.19
N ASP A 172 1.59 11.33 -21.17
CA ASP A 172 0.71 10.17 -21.08
C ASP A 172 1.39 9.05 -20.30
N ILE A 173 0.84 8.78 -19.11
CA ILE A 173 1.24 7.71 -18.20
C ILE A 173 0.14 6.66 -17.99
N ASP A 174 -0.87 6.60 -18.86
CA ASP A 174 -2.04 5.72 -18.68
C ASP A 174 -1.68 4.24 -18.57
N LYS A 175 -0.55 3.84 -19.18
CA LYS A 175 -0.01 2.48 -19.11
C LYS A 175 0.95 2.24 -17.95
N LEU A 176 1.27 3.27 -17.17
CA LEU A 176 2.11 3.16 -15.98
C LEU A 176 1.25 2.86 -14.75
N ASP A 177 1.22 1.59 -14.37
CA ASP A 177 0.55 1.12 -13.16
C ASP A 177 1.50 0.30 -12.26
N PHE A 178 0.94 -0.25 -11.19
CA PHE A 178 1.71 -1.10 -10.28
C PHE A 178 2.24 -2.37 -10.95
N ARG A 179 1.54 -2.90 -11.97
CA ARG A 179 1.99 -4.08 -12.70
C ARG A 179 3.14 -3.72 -13.64
N SER A 180 3.04 -2.62 -14.38
CA SER A 180 4.13 -2.15 -15.25
C SER A 180 5.41 -1.85 -14.47
N ALA A 181 5.30 -1.40 -13.20
CA ALA A 181 6.44 -1.24 -12.30
C ALA A 181 7.08 -2.58 -11.89
N GLU A 182 6.27 -3.64 -11.68
CA GLU A 182 6.79 -4.99 -11.46
C GLU A 182 7.45 -5.55 -12.72
N ASP A 183 6.80 -5.37 -13.87
CA ASP A 183 7.28 -5.82 -15.18
C ASP A 183 8.63 -5.16 -15.51
N TYR A 184 8.79 -3.86 -15.22
CA TYR A 184 10.09 -3.18 -15.37
C TYR A 184 11.23 -3.88 -14.63
N ILE A 185 11.01 -4.29 -13.38
CA ILE A 185 12.03 -4.97 -12.58
C ILE A 185 12.32 -6.37 -13.14
N GLN A 186 11.28 -7.08 -13.56
CA GLN A 186 11.39 -8.46 -14.03
C GLN A 186 11.96 -8.56 -15.44
N ASP A 187 11.68 -7.60 -16.32
CA ASP A 187 12.15 -7.59 -17.70
C ASP A 187 13.61 -7.14 -17.81
N ASN A 188 14.05 -6.22 -16.93
CA ASN A 188 15.34 -5.55 -17.10
C ASN A 188 16.48 -6.08 -16.22
N TYR A 189 16.22 -6.91 -15.20
CA TYR A 189 17.28 -7.32 -14.26
C TYR A 189 18.41 -8.14 -14.91
N GLN A 190 18.14 -8.83 -16.02
CA GLN A 190 19.13 -9.63 -16.76
C GLN A 190 20.01 -8.78 -17.68
N ASP A 191 20.54 -7.69 -17.13
CA ASP A 191 21.38 -6.73 -17.84
C ASP A 191 22.76 -7.30 -18.21
N GLY A 192 23.57 -6.52 -18.93
CA GLY A 192 24.92 -6.94 -19.30
C GLY A 192 25.79 -7.29 -18.08
N ASN A 193 25.60 -6.59 -16.96
CA ASN A 193 26.31 -6.86 -15.72
C ASN A 193 25.91 -8.21 -15.12
N TYR A 194 24.62 -8.55 -15.12
CA TYR A 194 24.11 -9.85 -14.67
C TYR A 194 24.69 -10.99 -15.51
N LYS A 195 24.64 -10.83 -16.84
CA LYS A 195 25.20 -11.81 -17.78
C LYS A 195 26.69 -12.02 -17.55
N ASN A 196 27.45 -10.95 -17.29
CA ASN A 196 28.87 -11.02 -16.98
C ASN A 196 29.14 -11.70 -15.63
N ALA A 197 28.33 -11.40 -14.60
CA ALA A 197 28.44 -12.03 -13.28
C ALA A 197 28.26 -13.56 -13.35
N ILE A 198 27.37 -14.04 -14.22
CA ILE A 198 27.11 -15.47 -14.42
C ILE A 198 28.15 -16.12 -15.35
N LYS A 199 28.62 -15.40 -16.38
CA LYS A 199 29.56 -15.93 -17.37
C LYS A 199 30.96 -16.17 -16.79
N ASN A 200 31.36 -15.38 -15.80
CA ASN A 200 32.72 -15.41 -15.25
C ASN A 200 32.96 -16.52 -14.21
N ASN A 201 31.98 -17.41 -13.94
CA ASN A 201 32.10 -18.40 -12.87
C ASN A 201 31.28 -19.68 -13.15
N GLU A 202 31.91 -20.75 -13.66
CA GLU A 202 31.27 -22.07 -13.86
C GLU A 202 30.70 -22.68 -12.56
N LYS A 203 31.24 -22.26 -11.40
CA LYS A 203 30.79 -22.70 -10.07
C LYS A 203 29.43 -22.09 -9.68
N ILE A 204 29.13 -20.86 -10.13
CA ILE A 204 27.87 -20.15 -9.85
C ILE A 204 26.70 -20.78 -10.62
N GLN A 205 26.95 -21.28 -11.83
CA GLN A 205 25.92 -21.98 -12.62
C GLN A 205 25.48 -23.31 -11.99
N LYS A 206 26.26 -23.86 -11.07
CA LYS A 206 25.96 -25.10 -10.34
C LYS A 206 25.47 -24.85 -8.90
N ASP A 207 25.54 -23.61 -8.41
CA ASP A 207 25.10 -23.23 -7.07
C ASP A 207 23.83 -22.37 -7.18
N GLU A 208 22.68 -23.02 -6.98
CA GLU A 208 21.36 -22.37 -7.05
C GLU A 208 21.21 -21.19 -6.08
N LYS A 209 21.87 -21.25 -4.91
CA LYS A 209 21.81 -20.17 -3.91
C LYS A 209 22.54 -18.92 -4.38
N GLU A 210 23.71 -19.12 -4.97
CA GLU A 210 24.54 -18.01 -5.45
C GLU A 210 23.93 -17.35 -6.69
N LEU A 211 23.33 -18.15 -7.58
CA LEU A 211 22.55 -17.65 -8.72
C LEU A 211 21.34 -16.80 -8.26
N TYR A 212 20.61 -17.27 -7.25
CA TYR A 212 19.48 -16.54 -6.67
C TYR A 212 19.92 -15.24 -5.98
N ARG A 213 21.07 -15.25 -5.30
CA ARG A 213 21.66 -14.05 -4.68
C ARG A 213 21.96 -12.97 -5.72
N ILE A 214 22.59 -13.35 -6.82
CA ILE A 214 22.91 -12.45 -7.94
C ILE A 214 21.63 -11.93 -8.59
N GLU A 215 20.66 -12.80 -8.87
CA GLU A 215 19.36 -12.38 -9.40
C GLU A 215 18.68 -11.33 -8.51
N ASN A 216 18.63 -11.55 -7.20
CA ASN A 216 18.04 -10.60 -6.25
C ASN A 216 18.81 -9.27 -6.18
N GLU A 217 20.14 -9.31 -6.23
CA GLU A 217 20.96 -8.09 -6.24
C GLU A 217 20.63 -7.20 -7.45
N HIS A 218 20.53 -7.82 -8.64
CA HIS A 218 20.17 -7.10 -9.85
C HIS A 218 18.72 -6.61 -9.82
N LYS A 219 17.76 -7.43 -9.37
CA LYS A 219 16.37 -6.98 -9.17
C LYS A 219 16.26 -5.82 -8.19
N LEU A 220 17.05 -5.86 -7.10
CA LEU A 220 17.11 -4.79 -6.12
C LEU A 220 17.64 -3.49 -6.73
N ARG A 221 18.67 -3.57 -7.58
CA ARG A 221 19.19 -2.40 -8.31
C ARG A 221 18.12 -1.78 -9.20
N TYR A 222 17.40 -2.58 -9.98
CA TYR A 222 16.32 -2.07 -10.83
C TYR A 222 15.14 -1.49 -10.03
N ALA A 223 14.79 -2.09 -8.89
CA ALA A 223 13.78 -1.51 -7.99
C ALA A 223 14.22 -0.14 -7.42
N LYS A 224 15.50 0.01 -7.08
CA LYS A 224 16.08 1.29 -6.62
C LYS A 224 16.07 2.34 -7.74
N ASN A 225 16.47 1.96 -8.95
CA ASN A 225 16.46 2.85 -10.12
C ASN A 225 15.04 3.32 -10.44
N LEU A 226 14.07 2.43 -10.40
CA LEU A 226 12.68 2.76 -10.66
C LEU A 226 12.13 3.75 -9.61
N LYS A 227 12.38 3.47 -8.32
CA LYS A 227 12.00 4.38 -7.23
C LYS A 227 12.64 5.76 -7.41
N ASP A 228 13.94 5.81 -7.73
CA ASP A 228 14.64 7.07 -7.93
C ASP A 228 14.13 7.84 -9.16
N SER A 229 13.80 7.13 -10.25
CA SER A 229 13.20 7.73 -11.45
C SER A 229 11.89 8.46 -11.13
N PHE A 230 11.00 7.80 -10.39
CA PHE A 230 9.73 8.38 -9.98
C PHE A 230 9.92 9.54 -9.01
N ARG A 231 10.90 9.44 -8.10
CA ARG A 231 11.28 10.53 -7.20
C ARG A 231 11.74 11.76 -7.99
N VAL A 232 12.64 11.59 -8.96
CA VAL A 232 13.16 12.69 -9.79
C VAL A 232 12.01 13.42 -10.51
N ILE A 233 11.11 12.68 -11.18
CA ILE A 233 9.98 13.29 -11.89
C ILE A 233 9.02 14.00 -10.93
N LYS A 234 8.69 13.36 -9.81
CA LYS A 234 7.86 13.96 -8.76
C LYS A 234 8.48 15.26 -8.24
N ASP A 235 9.78 15.27 -7.96
CA ASP A 235 10.48 16.45 -7.44
C ASP A 235 10.45 17.60 -8.46
N VAL A 236 10.60 17.29 -9.75
CA VAL A 236 10.43 18.27 -10.84
C VAL A 236 9.02 18.87 -10.84
N LEU A 237 7.98 18.04 -10.80
CA LEU A 237 6.58 18.50 -10.80
C LEU A 237 6.22 19.34 -9.55
N ILE A 238 6.74 18.96 -8.37
CA ILE A 238 6.57 19.75 -7.14
C ILE A 238 7.18 21.14 -7.30
N ASN A 239 8.39 21.24 -7.88
CA ASN A 239 9.05 22.53 -8.13
C ASN A 239 8.30 23.43 -9.11
N GLN A 240 7.43 22.85 -9.95
CA GLN A 240 6.57 23.54 -10.91
C GLN A 240 5.20 23.90 -10.33
N ASN A 241 4.94 23.60 -9.06
CA ASN A 241 3.63 23.68 -8.43
C ASN A 241 2.57 22.78 -9.08
N ASN A 242 2.98 21.74 -9.80
CA ASN A 242 2.08 20.76 -10.39
C ASN A 242 1.84 19.61 -9.41
N THR A 243 1.10 19.90 -8.34
CA THR A 243 0.90 18.99 -7.21
C THR A 243 0.01 17.80 -7.55
N LEU A 244 -0.87 17.92 -8.54
CA LEU A 244 -1.79 16.86 -8.94
C LEU A 244 -1.05 15.74 -9.69
N GLU A 245 -0.28 16.09 -10.73
CA GLU A 245 0.50 15.11 -11.49
C GLU A 245 1.61 14.51 -10.64
N ALA A 246 2.23 15.31 -9.75
CA ALA A 246 3.23 14.82 -8.80
C ALA A 246 2.70 13.67 -7.90
N GLN A 247 1.40 13.62 -7.63
CA GLN A 247 0.81 12.56 -6.78
C GLN A 247 0.78 11.19 -7.46
N GLU A 248 0.51 11.13 -8.76
CA GLU A 248 0.53 9.86 -9.48
C GLU A 248 1.95 9.28 -9.52
N TRP A 249 2.96 10.12 -9.75
CA TRP A 249 4.37 9.71 -9.67
C TRP A 249 4.79 9.32 -8.25
N HIS A 250 4.33 10.06 -7.23
CA HIS A 250 4.61 9.71 -5.83
C HIS A 250 3.98 8.36 -5.42
N LYS A 251 2.80 8.04 -5.93
CA LYS A 251 2.15 6.74 -5.72
C LYS A 251 2.95 5.60 -6.35
N LEU A 252 3.52 5.80 -7.54
CA LEU A 252 4.44 4.86 -8.17
C LEU A 252 5.77 4.74 -7.40
N GLU A 253 6.32 5.85 -6.90
CA GLU A 253 7.52 5.89 -6.04
C GLU A 253 7.34 5.04 -4.77
N LEU A 254 6.22 5.23 -4.04
CA LEU A 254 5.93 4.48 -2.83
C LEU A 254 5.77 2.98 -3.10
N TYR A 255 5.19 2.63 -4.24
CA TYR A 255 5.08 1.24 -4.67
C TYR A 255 6.44 0.64 -5.02
N ALA A 256 7.30 1.38 -5.73
CA ALA A 256 8.67 0.95 -6.02
C ALA A 256 9.47 0.75 -4.72
N LYS A 257 9.27 1.60 -3.70
CA LYS A 257 9.85 1.41 -2.36
C LYS A 257 9.32 0.15 -1.68
N GLU A 258 8.02 -0.15 -1.79
CA GLU A 258 7.44 -1.41 -1.29
C GLU A 258 8.15 -2.63 -1.92
N LYS A 259 8.40 -2.60 -3.23
CA LYS A 259 9.14 -3.67 -3.94
C LYS A 259 10.60 -3.76 -3.54
N GLU A 260 11.27 -2.63 -3.39
CA GLU A 260 12.65 -2.56 -2.90
C GLU A 260 12.77 -3.28 -1.55
N ILE A 261 11.87 -2.99 -0.59
CA ILE A 261 11.87 -3.65 0.73
C ILE A 261 11.60 -5.15 0.59
N ALA A 262 10.60 -5.53 -0.20
CA ALA A 262 10.24 -6.93 -0.41
C ALA A 262 11.40 -7.75 -1.03
N ILE A 263 12.21 -7.16 -1.90
CA ILE A 263 13.39 -7.82 -2.48
C ILE A 263 14.52 -7.90 -1.46
N LYS A 264 14.77 -6.83 -0.67
CA LYS A 264 15.78 -6.86 0.40
C LYS A 264 15.49 -7.94 1.45
N ALA A 265 14.24 -8.06 1.88
CA ALA A 265 13.83 -9.07 2.86
C ALA A 265 14.13 -10.50 2.37
N LYS A 266 13.96 -10.78 1.08
CA LYS A 266 14.33 -12.08 0.48
C LYS A 266 15.82 -12.35 0.57
N SER A 267 16.66 -11.33 0.39
CA SER A 267 18.12 -11.50 0.41
C SER A 267 18.70 -11.71 1.82
N ALA A 268 18.08 -11.16 2.86
CA ALA A 268 18.57 -11.26 4.23
C ALA A 268 18.45 -12.68 4.80
N ILE A 269 17.38 -13.39 4.44
CA ILE A 269 17.06 -14.73 4.95
C ILE A 269 18.08 -15.78 4.49
N ASP A 270 18.72 -15.60 3.34
CA ASP A 270 19.66 -16.57 2.77
C ASP A 270 21.11 -16.38 3.25
N VAL A 271 21.43 -15.25 3.90
CA VAL A 271 22.81 -14.85 4.29
C VAL A 271 23.16 -15.22 5.74
N ILE A 272 22.22 -15.80 6.50
CA ILE A 272 22.41 -16.12 7.93
C ILE A 272 23.25 -17.39 8.09
N ASP A 273 24.54 -17.26 7.79
CA ASP A 273 25.60 -18.16 8.23
C ASP A 273 26.87 -17.31 8.43
N CYS A 274 27.12 -16.84 9.67
CA CYS A 274 28.47 -16.73 10.29
C CYS A 274 28.57 -15.89 11.60
N LYS A 275 29.17 -16.53 12.62
CA LYS A 275 30.33 -16.18 13.48
C LYS A 275 30.38 -15.01 14.49
N ASN A 276 29.36 -14.17 14.64
CA ASN A 276 29.11 -13.57 15.96
C ASN A 276 27.63 -13.22 16.07
N ALA A 277 26.87 -14.26 16.44
CA ALA A 277 25.44 -14.32 16.20
C ALA A 277 24.68 -13.25 16.99
N SER A 278 24.91 -13.06 18.28
CA SER A 278 24.01 -12.29 19.14
C SER A 278 23.93 -10.78 18.85
N ALA A 279 25.07 -10.09 18.69
CA ALA A 279 25.09 -8.63 18.46
C ALA A 279 24.76 -8.25 17.00
N LYS A 280 25.10 -9.12 16.04
CA LYS A 280 24.72 -8.98 14.64
C LYS A 280 23.23 -9.26 14.45
N PHE A 281 22.74 -10.33 15.07
CA PHE A 281 21.32 -10.73 15.08
C PHE A 281 20.43 -9.62 15.62
N LEU A 282 20.71 -9.07 16.81
CA LEU A 282 19.88 -8.01 17.38
C LEU A 282 19.79 -6.75 16.48
N LYS A 283 20.89 -6.36 15.84
CA LYS A 283 20.94 -5.15 14.99
C LYS A 283 20.30 -5.38 13.62
N GLU A 284 20.47 -6.57 13.05
CA GLU A 284 19.82 -6.99 11.80
C GLU A 284 18.33 -7.24 12.02
N GLU A 285 17.92 -7.88 13.12
CA GLU A 285 16.53 -8.18 13.47
C GLU A 285 15.73 -6.90 13.81
N LEU A 286 16.34 -5.91 14.49
CA LEU A 286 15.73 -4.59 14.70
C LEU A 286 15.59 -3.77 13.41
N TYR A 287 16.58 -3.84 12.51
CA TYR A 287 16.52 -3.19 11.20
C TYR A 287 15.48 -3.88 10.29
N ASP A 288 15.45 -5.21 10.30
CA ASP A 288 14.48 -6.02 9.55
C ASP A 288 13.07 -5.82 10.10
N PHE A 289 12.90 -5.65 11.42
CA PHE A 289 11.61 -5.28 12.01
C PHE A 289 11.14 -3.89 11.56
N THR A 290 12.04 -2.91 11.51
CA THR A 290 11.68 -1.55 11.05
C THR A 290 11.29 -1.54 9.57
N GLU A 291 12.07 -2.18 8.70
CA GLU A 291 11.74 -2.32 7.28
C GLU A 291 10.47 -3.17 7.08
N TRP A 292 10.23 -4.18 7.91
CA TRP A 292 8.99 -4.94 7.93
C TRP A 292 7.79 -4.06 8.29
N ILE A 293 7.88 -3.25 9.35
CA ILE A 293 6.85 -2.27 9.71
C ILE A 293 6.60 -1.30 8.55
N ASN A 294 7.65 -0.79 7.91
CA ASN A 294 7.52 0.09 6.75
C ASN A 294 6.83 -0.60 5.57
N PHE A 295 7.17 -1.87 5.30
CA PHE A 295 6.51 -2.67 4.27
C PHE A 295 5.02 -2.87 4.58
N VAL A 296 4.70 -3.28 5.81
CA VAL A 296 3.31 -3.48 6.27
C VAL A 296 2.53 -2.17 6.16
N LEU A 297 3.13 -1.05 6.56
CA LEU A 297 2.53 0.27 6.46
C LEU A 297 2.22 0.66 5.01
N LEU A 298 3.20 0.52 4.10
CA LEU A 298 3.02 0.79 2.67
C LEU A 298 1.95 -0.12 2.06
N PHE A 299 1.98 -1.41 2.41
CA PHE A 299 0.99 -2.39 1.96
C PHE A 299 -0.42 -2.04 2.42
N ILE A 300 -0.61 -1.71 3.70
CA ILE A 300 -1.91 -1.28 4.24
C ILE A 300 -2.36 -0.03 3.50
N TYR A 301 -1.52 1.00 3.40
CA TYR A 301 -1.88 2.25 2.72
C TYR A 301 -2.23 2.05 1.24
N ARG A 302 -1.54 1.17 0.52
CA ARG A 302 -1.88 0.85 -0.87
C ARG A 302 -3.30 0.28 -0.98
N ASN A 303 -3.66 -0.64 -0.10
CA ASN A 303 -4.93 -1.36 -0.16
C ASN A 303 -6.10 -0.55 0.42
N THR A 304 -5.89 0.23 1.48
CA THR A 304 -6.94 1.04 2.13
C THR A 304 -7.13 2.41 1.49
N SER A 305 -6.09 3.00 0.90
CA SER A 305 -6.12 4.41 0.47
C SER A 305 -5.40 4.72 -0.85
N SER A 306 -4.75 3.73 -1.46
CA SER A 306 -3.78 3.96 -2.56
C SER A 306 -2.72 5.00 -2.20
N HIS A 307 -2.16 4.89 -0.99
CA HIS A 307 -1.21 5.86 -0.44
C HIS A 307 -1.80 7.28 -0.26
N HIS A 308 -3.04 7.34 0.25
CA HIS A 308 -3.80 8.58 0.50
C HIS A 308 -4.08 9.39 -0.77
N THR A 309 -4.43 8.72 -1.87
CA THR A 309 -4.83 9.36 -3.14
C THR A 309 -6.29 9.09 -3.48
N SER A 310 -6.80 7.91 -3.10
CA SER A 310 -8.14 7.47 -3.47
C SER A 310 -9.13 7.62 -2.32
N PHE A 311 -9.97 8.66 -2.37
CA PHE A 311 -11.07 8.89 -1.44
C PHE A 311 -11.98 7.66 -1.30
N LEU A 312 -12.41 7.06 -2.42
CA LEU A 312 -13.37 5.95 -2.41
C LEU A 312 -12.86 4.72 -1.66
N LYS A 313 -11.58 4.36 -1.82
CA LYS A 313 -10.97 3.25 -1.06
C LYS A 313 -10.97 3.52 0.45
N ILE A 314 -10.68 4.76 0.86
CA ILE A 314 -10.68 5.13 2.28
C ILE A 314 -12.10 5.07 2.82
N LEU A 315 -13.08 5.62 2.09
CA LEU A 315 -14.48 5.57 2.48
C LEU A 315 -14.96 4.13 2.61
N ASN A 316 -14.70 3.28 1.62
CA ASN A 316 -15.09 1.87 1.64
C ASN A 316 -14.48 1.12 2.84
N PHE A 317 -13.21 1.34 3.12
CA PHE A 317 -12.56 0.73 4.29
C PHE A 317 -13.16 1.25 5.61
N THR A 318 -13.44 2.56 5.69
CA THR A 318 -14.08 3.19 6.85
C THR A 318 -15.45 2.57 7.12
N VAL A 319 -16.29 2.45 6.09
CA VAL A 319 -17.63 1.85 6.16
C VAL A 319 -17.55 0.39 6.63
N VAL A 320 -16.58 -0.38 6.12
CA VAL A 320 -16.34 -1.77 6.58
C VAL A 320 -16.02 -1.81 8.07
N MET A 321 -15.19 -0.90 8.58
CA MET A 321 -14.84 -0.85 10.02
C MET A 321 -16.03 -0.46 10.91
N ILE A 322 -16.85 0.49 10.48
CA ILE A 322 -18.08 0.89 11.20
C ILE A 322 -19.08 -0.28 11.24
N ALA A 323 -19.35 -0.88 10.08
CA ALA A 323 -20.28 -2.00 9.95
C ALA A 323 -19.84 -3.21 10.79
N LEU A 324 -18.53 -3.51 10.78
CA LEU A 324 -17.95 -4.57 11.57
C LEU A 324 -18.14 -4.33 13.07
N TYR A 325 -17.79 -3.14 13.55
CA TYR A 325 -17.91 -2.80 14.96
C TYR A 325 -19.37 -2.87 15.44
N ALA A 326 -20.30 -2.30 14.67
CA ALA A 326 -21.72 -2.37 14.99
C ALA A 326 -22.27 -3.81 15.00
N SER A 327 -21.87 -4.64 14.02
CA SER A 327 -22.26 -6.05 13.96
C SER A 327 -21.74 -6.83 15.17
N PHE A 328 -20.51 -6.54 15.60
CA PHE A 328 -19.90 -7.14 16.77
C PHE A 328 -20.66 -6.78 18.05
N VAL A 329 -20.98 -5.50 18.28
CA VAL A 329 -21.73 -5.07 19.46
C VAL A 329 -23.16 -5.63 19.45
N TRP A 330 -23.81 -5.66 18.29
CA TRP A 330 -25.13 -6.28 18.15
C TRP A 330 -25.10 -7.76 18.50
N TRP A 331 -24.05 -8.48 18.08
CA TRP A 331 -23.91 -9.89 18.39
C TRP A 331 -23.69 -10.18 19.89
N LEU A 332 -22.98 -9.31 20.61
CA LEU A 332 -22.85 -9.40 22.08
C LEU A 332 -24.21 -9.33 22.79
N GLN A 333 -25.22 -8.70 22.18
CA GLN A 333 -26.54 -8.51 22.79
C GLN A 333 -27.48 -9.71 22.61
N ILE A 334 -27.37 -10.43 21.48
CA ILE A 334 -28.37 -11.42 21.04
C ILE A 334 -28.47 -12.67 21.93
N ASN A 335 -27.42 -13.10 22.64
CA ASN A 335 -27.43 -14.39 23.34
C ASN A 335 -27.18 -14.33 24.86
N ASN A 336 -27.89 -15.20 25.60
CA ASN A 336 -27.87 -15.33 27.07
C ASN A 336 -26.69 -16.14 27.63
N THR A 337 -25.73 -16.48 26.78
CA THR A 337 -24.52 -17.21 27.18
C THR A 337 -23.37 -16.72 26.32
N VAL A 338 -22.48 -15.95 26.94
CA VAL A 338 -21.14 -15.61 26.44
C VAL A 338 -20.41 -16.85 25.89
N GLN A 339 -20.76 -18.03 26.42
CA GLN A 339 -20.29 -19.36 26.02
C GLN A 339 -20.60 -19.77 24.57
N PHE A 340 -21.72 -19.33 23.97
CA PHE A 340 -22.01 -19.65 22.55
C PHE A 340 -21.21 -18.77 21.59
N VAL A 341 -20.97 -17.50 21.97
CA VAL A 341 -20.07 -16.59 21.23
C VAL A 341 -18.64 -17.15 21.28
N TYR A 342 -18.23 -17.67 22.43
CA TYR A 342 -16.97 -18.41 22.59
C TYR A 342 -16.87 -19.61 21.65
N GLU A 343 -17.86 -20.52 21.65
CA GLU A 343 -17.84 -21.71 20.79
C GLU A 343 -17.90 -21.37 19.29
N PHE A 344 -18.75 -20.42 18.89
CA PHE A 344 -18.88 -20.03 17.49
C PHE A 344 -17.64 -19.31 16.96
N ILE A 345 -17.05 -18.39 17.74
CA ILE A 345 -15.81 -17.72 17.31
C ILE A 345 -14.65 -18.71 17.30
N PHE A 346 -14.57 -19.62 18.29
CA PHE A 346 -13.54 -20.66 18.30
C PHE A 346 -13.63 -21.56 17.06
N ILE A 347 -14.83 -22.05 16.71
CA ILE A 347 -15.06 -22.90 15.54
C ILE A 347 -14.80 -22.13 14.24
N THR A 348 -15.23 -20.88 14.13
CA THR A 348 -15.00 -20.06 12.93
C THR A 348 -13.54 -19.66 12.78
N ALA A 349 -12.86 -19.28 13.86
CA ALA A 349 -11.42 -19.01 13.86
C ALA A 349 -10.61 -20.26 13.49
N PHE A 350 -10.95 -21.43 14.04
CA PHE A 350 -10.33 -22.69 13.67
C PHE A 350 -10.54 -23.05 12.19
N ARG A 351 -11.76 -22.89 11.67
CA ARG A 351 -12.06 -23.10 10.24
C ARG A 351 -11.29 -22.13 9.35
N VAL A 352 -11.16 -20.87 9.75
CA VAL A 352 -10.35 -19.86 9.03
C VAL A 352 -8.87 -20.24 9.05
N ILE A 353 -8.33 -20.72 10.17
CA ILE A 353 -6.94 -21.24 10.26
C ILE A 353 -6.74 -22.39 9.27
N VAL A 354 -7.65 -23.37 9.26
CA VAL A 354 -7.56 -24.53 8.36
C VAL A 354 -7.67 -24.11 6.90
N ILE A 355 -8.58 -23.20 6.55
CA ILE A 355 -8.72 -22.67 5.18
C ILE A 355 -7.48 -21.89 4.76
N ILE A 356 -6.92 -21.05 5.63
CA ILE A 356 -5.69 -20.31 5.35
C ILE A 356 -4.49 -21.26 5.20
N ALA A 357 -4.38 -22.28 6.05
CA ALA A 357 -3.34 -23.31 5.95
C ALA A 357 -3.47 -24.14 4.66
N PHE A 358 -4.70 -24.48 4.27
CA PHE A 358 -5.01 -25.21 3.04
C PHE A 358 -4.76 -24.37 1.78
N LEU A 359 -5.17 -23.09 1.77
CA LEU A 359 -4.84 -22.14 0.69
C LEU A 359 -3.33 -21.86 0.63
N SER A 360 -2.65 -21.88 1.78
CA SER A 360 -1.19 -21.80 1.87
C SER A 360 -0.49 -23.02 1.26
N TYR A 361 -1.08 -24.20 1.44
CA TYR A 361 -0.59 -25.46 0.91
C TYR A 361 -0.82 -25.59 -0.60
N ILE A 362 -1.98 -25.18 -1.13
CA ILE A 362 -2.31 -25.30 -2.56
C ILE A 362 -1.50 -24.34 -3.45
N THR A 363 -1.11 -23.17 -2.95
CA THR A 363 -0.33 -22.18 -3.72
C THR A 363 1.18 -22.44 -3.68
N TYR A 364 1.57 -23.73 -3.69
CA TYR A 364 2.97 -24.16 -3.56
C TYR A 364 3.84 -23.74 -4.75
N GLU A 365 3.24 -23.47 -5.91
CA GLU A 365 3.93 -22.89 -7.06
C GLU A 365 3.48 -21.44 -7.30
N GLY A 366 4.44 -20.52 -7.21
CA GLY A 366 4.28 -19.14 -7.65
C GLY A 366 4.13 -18.12 -6.51
N ALA A 367 5.22 -17.38 -6.27
CA ALA A 367 5.32 -16.16 -5.48
C ALA A 367 5.33 -16.28 -3.94
N PHE A 368 6.54 -16.23 -3.40
CA PHE A 368 6.94 -15.96 -2.00
C PHE A 368 6.24 -14.76 -1.31
N LYS A 369 5.49 -13.91 -2.04
CA LYS A 369 4.74 -12.74 -1.53
C LYS A 369 3.77 -13.06 -0.38
N LEU A 370 3.41 -14.34 -0.18
CA LEU A 370 2.50 -14.79 0.86
C LEU A 370 3.17 -15.56 2.02
N ARG A 371 4.46 -15.91 1.95
CA ARG A 371 5.05 -16.90 2.89
C ARG A 371 5.30 -16.33 4.30
N ILE A 372 5.85 -15.12 4.41
CA ILE A 372 6.08 -14.43 5.71
C ILE A 372 4.77 -13.88 6.29
N PHE A 373 3.89 -13.32 5.46
CA PHE A 373 2.58 -12.86 5.91
C PHE A 373 1.73 -14.03 6.44
N ARG A 374 1.75 -15.18 5.75
CA ARG A 374 1.08 -16.40 6.23
C ARG A 374 1.76 -16.97 7.48
N PHE A 375 3.09 -16.93 7.59
CA PHE A 375 3.81 -17.37 8.79
C PHE A 375 3.55 -16.47 10.01
N LEU A 376 3.55 -15.15 9.85
CA LEU A 376 3.24 -14.20 10.93
C LEU A 376 1.76 -14.23 11.31
N LEU A 377 0.87 -14.47 10.36
CA LEU A 377 -0.55 -14.71 10.62
C LEU A 377 -0.74 -16.06 11.31
N PHE A 378 0.04 -17.09 10.96
CA PHE A 378 0.06 -18.40 11.63
C PHE A 378 0.67 -18.34 13.05
N LEU A 379 1.71 -17.53 13.26
CA LEU A 379 2.35 -17.29 14.55
C LEU A 379 1.44 -16.45 15.44
N GLY A 380 0.81 -15.40 14.87
CA GLY A 380 -0.23 -14.61 15.52
C GLY A 380 -1.43 -15.46 15.91
N MET A 381 -1.86 -16.38 15.03
CA MET A 381 -2.94 -17.36 15.26
C MET A 381 -2.57 -18.46 16.27
N GLY A 382 -1.31 -18.91 16.28
CA GLY A 382 -0.79 -19.87 17.26
C GLY A 382 -0.64 -19.25 18.65
N CYS A 383 -0.11 -18.02 18.72
CA CYS A 383 -0.11 -17.20 19.92
C CYS A 383 -1.53 -16.88 20.39
N SER A 384 -2.51 -16.75 19.49
CA SER A 384 -3.94 -16.67 19.85
C SER A 384 -4.37 -17.83 20.70
N ILE A 385 -4.15 -19.04 20.19
CA ILE A 385 -4.64 -20.28 20.78
C ILE A 385 -3.93 -20.51 22.12
N PHE A 386 -2.64 -20.18 22.19
CA PHE A 386 -1.86 -20.22 23.43
C PHE A 386 -2.34 -19.19 24.47
N LEU A 387 -2.68 -17.96 24.06
CA LEU A 387 -3.25 -16.94 24.96
C LEU A 387 -4.66 -17.30 25.41
N LEU A 388 -5.49 -17.89 24.54
CA LEU A 388 -6.82 -18.42 24.88
C LEU A 388 -6.75 -19.54 25.95
N PHE A 389 -5.64 -20.29 26.01
CA PHE A 389 -5.39 -21.28 27.06
C PHE A 389 -4.89 -20.67 28.39
N LEU A 390 -4.32 -19.46 28.36
CA LEU A 390 -3.82 -18.76 29.55
C LEU A 390 -4.90 -17.96 30.28
N PHE A 391 -5.91 -17.44 29.57
CA PHE A 391 -7.01 -16.69 30.17
C PHE A 391 -8.18 -17.62 30.51
N GLN A 392 -8.48 -17.80 31.80
CA GLN A 392 -9.72 -18.44 32.25
C GLN A 392 -10.93 -17.48 32.23
N ASP A 393 -10.67 -16.18 32.04
CA ASP A 393 -11.71 -15.14 32.01
C ASP A 393 -12.29 -14.95 30.60
N PRO A 394 -13.62 -14.80 30.47
CA PRO A 394 -14.28 -14.68 29.17
C PRO A 394 -13.99 -13.37 28.43
N GLU A 395 -13.69 -12.27 29.13
CA GLU A 395 -13.51 -10.94 28.54
C GLU A 395 -12.28 -10.84 27.61
N PRO A 396 -11.05 -11.20 28.03
CA PRO A 396 -9.86 -11.20 27.16
C PRO A 396 -10.04 -12.05 25.90
N ILE A 397 -10.76 -13.17 26.02
CA ILE A 397 -11.05 -14.08 24.92
C ILE A 397 -11.93 -13.38 23.87
N ILE A 398 -13.01 -12.71 24.28
CA ILE A 398 -13.91 -12.01 23.36
C ILE A 398 -13.18 -10.87 22.64
N ILE A 399 -12.32 -10.12 23.35
CA ILE A 399 -11.49 -9.07 22.74
C ILE A 399 -10.55 -9.67 21.68
N TYR A 400 -9.93 -10.80 22.00
CA TYR A 400 -9.04 -11.51 21.08
C TYR A 400 -9.77 -11.95 19.81
N CYS A 401 -10.93 -12.56 20.00
CA CYS A 401 -11.86 -12.96 18.96
C CYS A 401 -12.24 -11.79 18.03
N TYR A 402 -12.50 -10.60 18.59
CA TYR A 402 -12.75 -9.39 17.81
C TYR A 402 -11.54 -8.97 16.97
N ILE A 403 -10.33 -9.01 17.53
CA ILE A 403 -9.08 -8.70 16.79
C ILE A 403 -8.89 -9.64 15.61
N LEU A 404 -9.14 -10.94 15.79
CA LEU A 404 -9.10 -11.91 14.70
C LEU A 404 -10.14 -11.60 13.61
N LEU A 405 -11.36 -11.25 14.01
CA LEU A 405 -12.44 -10.91 13.09
C LEU A 405 -12.09 -9.66 12.25
N VAL A 406 -11.57 -8.60 12.89
CA VAL A 406 -11.08 -7.39 12.20
C VAL A 406 -9.96 -7.73 11.22
N SER A 407 -9.02 -8.57 11.64
CA SER A 407 -7.89 -9.00 10.81
C SER A 407 -8.35 -9.80 9.60
N PHE A 408 -9.29 -10.73 9.80
CA PHE A 408 -9.85 -11.57 8.74
C PHE A 408 -10.64 -10.75 7.70
N LEU A 409 -11.52 -9.86 8.14
CA LEU A 409 -12.28 -9.01 7.22
C LEU A 409 -11.39 -7.99 6.51
N SER A 410 -10.36 -7.46 7.18
CA SER A 410 -9.34 -6.63 6.53
C SER A 410 -8.58 -7.42 5.47
N TRP A 411 -8.25 -8.69 5.71
CA TRP A 411 -7.62 -9.55 4.72
C TRP A 411 -8.52 -9.81 3.50
N ILE A 412 -9.81 -10.09 3.71
CA ILE A 412 -10.77 -10.20 2.60
C ILE A 412 -10.87 -8.86 1.85
N PHE A 413 -10.89 -7.73 2.55
CA PHE A 413 -10.89 -6.42 1.92
C PHE A 413 -9.62 -6.19 1.06
N PHE A 414 -8.46 -6.69 1.48
CA PHE A 414 -7.20 -6.61 0.73
C PHE A 414 -7.08 -7.63 -0.40
N SER A 415 -7.95 -8.63 -0.45
CA SER A 415 -7.93 -9.70 -1.45
C SER A 415 -8.47 -9.24 -2.83
N GLU A 416 -8.79 -10.22 -3.68
CA GLU A 416 -9.31 -10.10 -5.05
C GLU A 416 -10.40 -9.01 -5.21
N LYS A 417 -10.50 -8.44 -6.42
CA LYS A 417 -11.47 -7.35 -6.69
C LYS A 417 -12.92 -7.77 -6.36
N PHE A 418 -13.25 -9.03 -6.62
CA PHE A 418 -14.59 -9.58 -6.40
C PHE A 418 -14.93 -9.69 -4.92
N SER A 419 -14.10 -10.34 -4.11
CA SER A 419 -14.32 -10.46 -2.66
C SER A 419 -14.41 -9.10 -1.96
N ARG A 420 -13.59 -8.12 -2.35
CA ARG A 420 -13.69 -6.75 -1.85
C ARG A 420 -15.05 -6.13 -2.14
N PHE A 421 -15.60 -6.32 -3.34
CA PHE A 421 -16.91 -5.81 -3.73
C PHE A 421 -18.03 -6.38 -2.86
N PHE A 422 -18.04 -7.69 -2.57
CA PHE A 422 -19.05 -8.31 -1.71
C PHE A 422 -18.97 -7.79 -0.27
N VAL A 423 -17.77 -7.76 0.31
CA VAL A 423 -17.58 -7.26 1.69
C VAL A 423 -18.00 -5.80 1.79
N SER A 424 -17.62 -4.95 0.84
CA SER A 424 -18.06 -3.55 0.82
C SER A 424 -19.58 -3.45 0.68
N THR A 425 -20.21 -4.20 -0.22
CA THR A 425 -21.67 -4.15 -0.43
C THR A 425 -22.43 -4.54 0.83
N LEU A 426 -22.05 -5.64 1.49
CA LEU A 426 -22.64 -6.07 2.75
C LEU A 426 -22.41 -5.02 3.86
N ALA A 427 -21.19 -4.47 3.94
CA ALA A 427 -20.87 -3.43 4.91
C ALA A 427 -21.72 -2.17 4.70
N TYR A 428 -22.00 -1.76 3.45
CA TYR A 428 -22.87 -0.62 3.18
C TYR A 428 -24.30 -0.88 3.64
N ILE A 429 -24.85 -2.09 3.44
CA ILE A 429 -26.19 -2.45 3.94
C ILE A 429 -26.24 -2.30 5.47
N VAL A 430 -25.28 -2.89 6.17
CA VAL A 430 -25.19 -2.79 7.64
C VAL A 430 -24.98 -1.34 8.07
N PHE A 431 -24.13 -0.59 7.38
CA PHE A 431 -23.88 0.83 7.67
C PHE A 431 -25.15 1.67 7.56
N PHE A 432 -25.99 1.46 6.54
CA PHE A 432 -27.27 2.16 6.43
C PHE A 432 -28.24 1.80 7.57
N VAL A 433 -28.28 0.52 7.97
CA VAL A 433 -29.05 0.09 9.15
C VAL A 433 -28.55 0.80 10.41
N VAL A 434 -27.23 0.88 10.61
CA VAL A 434 -26.62 1.58 11.74
C VAL A 434 -26.98 3.07 11.74
N LEU A 435 -26.90 3.72 10.58
CA LEU A 435 -27.18 5.14 10.43
C LEU A 435 -28.62 5.49 10.83
N ILE A 436 -29.57 4.61 10.52
CA ILE A 436 -31.00 4.79 10.85
C ILE A 436 -31.29 4.38 12.31
N ALA A 437 -30.80 3.21 12.74
CA ALA A 437 -31.23 2.60 14.00
C ALA A 437 -30.43 3.09 15.22
N LYS A 438 -29.09 3.12 15.14
CA LYS A 438 -28.20 3.52 16.24
C LYS A 438 -26.96 4.26 15.69
N PRO A 439 -27.09 5.55 15.29
CA PRO A 439 -26.00 6.32 14.71
C PRO A 439 -24.81 6.53 15.65
N GLN A 440 -25.00 6.26 16.95
CA GLN A 440 -23.97 6.29 17.98
C GLN A 440 -22.75 5.42 17.66
N PHE A 441 -22.92 4.32 16.91
CA PHE A 441 -21.79 3.46 16.49
C PHE A 441 -20.83 4.13 15.51
N ILE A 442 -21.24 5.20 14.82
CA ILE A 442 -20.37 5.95 13.89
C ILE A 442 -19.35 6.79 14.68
N ASN A 443 -19.71 7.23 15.89
CA ASN A 443 -18.79 7.99 16.73
C ASN A 443 -17.77 7.02 17.37
N PRO A 444 -16.46 7.17 17.09
CA PRO A 444 -15.44 6.27 17.60
C PRO A 444 -15.38 6.25 19.13
N PHE A 445 -15.69 7.37 19.77
CA PHE A 445 -15.47 7.57 21.20
C PHE A 445 -16.65 7.17 22.08
N THR A 446 -17.83 6.90 21.49
CA THR A 446 -19.03 6.62 22.29
C THR A 446 -18.85 5.40 23.16
N GLY A 447 -18.25 4.32 22.66
CA GLY A 447 -18.06 3.12 23.48
C GLY A 447 -16.90 3.23 24.49
N VAL A 448 -16.00 4.20 24.33
CA VAL A 448 -14.93 4.46 25.32
C VAL A 448 -15.49 5.24 26.52
N PHE A 449 -16.29 6.28 26.27
CA PHE A 449 -16.77 7.20 27.32
C PHE A 449 -18.22 6.97 27.76
N SER A 450 -19.01 6.20 27.01
CA SER A 450 -20.43 5.98 27.24
C SER A 450 -20.86 4.61 26.71
N SER A 451 -20.16 3.56 27.14
CA SER A 451 -20.43 2.17 26.74
C SER A 451 -21.85 1.72 27.09
N ASP A 452 -22.39 2.23 28.19
CA ASP A 452 -23.77 2.03 28.65
C ASP A 452 -24.82 2.44 27.60
N LYS A 453 -24.49 3.38 26.70
CA LYS A 453 -25.42 3.80 25.63
C LYS A 453 -25.43 2.87 24.42
N LEU A 454 -24.39 2.05 24.27
CA LEU A 454 -24.24 1.18 23.09
C LEU A 454 -24.95 -0.18 23.25
N TYR A 455 -25.34 -0.55 24.46
CA TYR A 455 -26.08 -1.78 24.73
C TYR A 455 -27.26 -1.57 25.65
N GLU A 456 -28.21 -2.49 25.59
CA GLU A 456 -29.36 -2.51 26.50
C GLU A 456 -29.03 -3.43 27.69
N SER A 457 -29.07 -2.87 28.90
CA SER A 457 -28.77 -3.62 30.12
C SER A 457 -29.81 -4.72 30.34
N LYS A 458 -29.34 -5.98 30.37
CA LYS A 458 -30.21 -7.11 30.70
C LYS A 458 -30.63 -7.06 32.15
N PHE A 459 -29.74 -6.60 33.04
CA PHE A 459 -30.07 -6.42 34.45
C PHE A 459 -31.18 -5.37 34.63
N GLU A 460 -31.11 -4.23 33.94
CA GLU A 460 -32.16 -3.21 34.00
C GLU A 460 -33.52 -3.75 33.51
N LYS A 461 -33.51 -4.54 32.42
CA LYS A 461 -34.73 -5.21 31.93
C LYS A 461 -35.28 -6.20 32.96
N SER A 462 -34.43 -7.09 33.49
CA SER A 462 -34.84 -8.05 34.52
C SER A 462 -35.31 -7.36 35.81
N LEU A 463 -34.71 -6.24 36.18
CA LEU A 463 -35.12 -5.42 37.33
C LEU A 463 -36.51 -4.79 37.12
N ASN A 464 -36.85 -4.45 35.88
CA ASN A 464 -38.16 -3.91 35.53
C ASN A 464 -39.28 -4.95 35.55
N ASP A 465 -38.95 -6.23 35.34
CA ASP A 465 -39.90 -7.36 35.37
C ASP A 465 -40.18 -7.90 36.79
N LEU A 466 -39.49 -7.37 37.81
CA LEU A 466 -39.69 -7.78 39.21
C LEU A 466 -40.92 -7.14 39.85
N ASN A 467 -41.48 -7.84 40.84
CA ASN A 467 -42.55 -7.29 41.68
C ASN A 467 -42.00 -6.24 42.67
N ALA A 468 -42.89 -5.39 43.19
CA ALA A 468 -42.50 -4.27 44.06
C ALA A 468 -41.74 -4.72 45.32
N SER A 469 -42.18 -5.81 45.96
CA SER A 469 -41.52 -6.38 47.15
C SER A 469 -40.10 -6.86 46.87
N ALA A 470 -39.87 -7.52 45.71
CA ALA A 470 -38.53 -7.97 45.33
C ALA A 470 -37.59 -6.79 45.07
N ILE A 471 -38.08 -5.71 44.44
CA ILE A 471 -37.29 -4.50 44.19
C ILE A 471 -36.86 -3.85 45.52
N ILE A 472 -37.77 -3.73 46.50
CA ILE A 472 -37.42 -3.17 47.81
C ILE A 472 -36.42 -4.05 48.57
N ASN A 473 -36.60 -5.38 48.56
CA ASN A 473 -35.62 -6.29 49.15
C ASN A 473 -34.25 -6.22 48.44
N LEU A 474 -34.21 -6.13 47.12
CA LEU A 474 -32.97 -5.94 46.36
C LEU A 474 -32.29 -4.61 46.69
N ALA A 475 -33.05 -3.53 46.86
CA ALA A 475 -32.51 -2.25 47.29
C ALA A 475 -31.84 -2.38 48.67
N LYS A 476 -32.50 -3.01 49.65
CA LYS A 476 -31.92 -3.28 50.97
C LYS A 476 -30.66 -4.13 50.89
N ILE A 477 -30.66 -5.22 50.11
CA ILE A 477 -29.48 -6.07 49.91
C ILE A 477 -28.34 -5.27 49.28
N SER A 478 -28.62 -4.36 48.33
CA SER A 478 -27.60 -3.52 47.71
C SER A 478 -26.91 -2.55 48.70
N PHE A 479 -27.59 -2.23 49.82
CA PHE A 479 -27.05 -1.48 50.96
C PHE A 479 -26.54 -2.36 52.11
N LYS A 480 -26.48 -3.69 51.92
CA LYS A 480 -26.08 -4.67 52.94
C LYS A 480 -27.03 -4.73 54.15
N GLU A 481 -28.30 -4.41 53.94
CA GLU A 481 -29.37 -4.59 54.92
C GLU A 481 -30.13 -5.89 54.64
N PHE A 482 -30.18 -6.80 55.62
CA PHE A 482 -30.77 -8.15 55.47
C PHE A 482 -32.06 -8.35 56.25
N ASN A 483 -32.68 -7.25 56.72
CA ASN A 483 -34.03 -7.26 57.27
C ASN A 483 -35.05 -7.31 56.13
N LEU A 484 -35.16 -8.50 55.52
CA LEU A 484 -35.98 -8.77 54.34
C LEU A 484 -37.39 -9.24 54.75
N HIS A 485 -38.38 -8.89 53.93
CA HIS A 485 -39.78 -9.27 54.17
C HIS A 485 -40.39 -9.89 52.90
N GLN A 486 -41.31 -10.84 53.06
CA GLN A 486 -41.99 -11.48 51.93
C GLN A 486 -42.92 -10.51 51.18
N GLU A 487 -43.61 -9.61 51.90
CA GLU A 487 -44.53 -8.64 51.30
C GLU A 487 -44.38 -7.25 51.91
N TYR A 488 -44.32 -6.25 51.04
CA TYR A 488 -44.50 -4.85 51.39
C TYR A 488 -45.82 -4.35 50.81
N LYS A 489 -46.64 -3.68 51.62
CA LYS A 489 -47.92 -3.09 51.18
C LYS A 489 -47.76 -1.59 50.96
N ASN A 490 -48.52 -1.04 49.99
CA ASN A 490 -48.62 0.39 49.68
C ASN A 490 -47.30 1.09 49.25
N ILE A 491 -46.48 0.45 48.40
CA ILE A 491 -45.30 1.11 47.81
C ILE A 491 -45.75 2.05 46.69
N SER A 492 -45.33 3.32 46.74
CA SER A 492 -45.59 4.28 45.67
C SER A 492 -44.69 4.05 44.45
N PHE A 493 -45.14 4.49 43.27
CA PHE A 493 -44.34 4.40 42.03
C PHE A 493 -43.03 5.21 42.12
N THR A 494 -43.04 6.34 42.82
CA THR A 494 -41.87 7.19 43.06
C THR A 494 -40.82 6.49 43.92
N GLU A 495 -41.25 5.82 45.00
CA GLU A 495 -40.35 5.02 45.85
C GLU A 495 -39.74 3.85 45.07
N LEU A 496 -40.53 3.19 44.23
CA LEU A 496 -40.07 2.08 43.40
C LEU A 496 -38.99 2.52 42.39
N ASN A 497 -39.18 3.65 41.71
CA ASN A 497 -38.19 4.17 40.77
C ASN A 497 -36.92 4.65 41.47
N SER A 498 -37.06 5.26 42.65
CA SER A 498 -35.90 5.61 43.49
C SER A 498 -35.12 4.35 43.89
N ALA A 499 -35.81 3.29 44.32
CA ALA A 499 -35.19 2.01 44.67
C ALA A 499 -34.45 1.39 43.48
N LYS A 500 -35.04 1.36 42.27
CA LYS A 500 -34.37 0.89 41.05
C LYS A 500 -33.10 1.67 40.74
N THR A 501 -33.14 3.00 40.87
CA THR A 501 -31.98 3.87 40.63
C THR A 501 -30.85 3.56 41.62
N LEU A 502 -31.18 3.36 42.90
CA LEU A 502 -30.20 3.02 43.94
C LEU A 502 -29.61 1.62 43.74
N ILE A 503 -30.41 0.66 43.29
CA ILE A 503 -29.95 -0.69 42.93
C ILE A 503 -28.93 -0.62 41.78
N MET A 504 -29.23 0.15 40.73
CA MET A 504 -28.33 0.32 39.59
C MET A 504 -26.98 0.93 40.01
N ALA A 505 -27.00 1.92 40.91
CA ALA A 505 -25.79 2.54 41.44
C ALA A 505 -24.94 1.59 42.32
N ASN A 506 -25.58 0.65 43.03
CA ASN A 506 -24.93 -0.24 44.00
C ASN A 506 -24.92 -1.72 43.59
N LYS A 507 -25.14 -2.02 42.30
CA LYS A 507 -25.27 -3.40 41.78
C LYS A 507 -24.07 -4.31 42.09
N GLU A 508 -22.87 -3.76 42.26
CA GLU A 508 -21.69 -4.52 42.66
C GLU A 508 -21.77 -5.12 44.06
N ASN A 509 -22.51 -4.50 44.99
CA ASN A 509 -22.68 -5.02 46.34
C ASN A 509 -23.48 -6.33 46.35
N LEU A 510 -24.35 -6.53 45.35
CA LEU A 510 -25.10 -7.78 45.16
C LEU A 510 -24.19 -8.97 44.80
N LEU A 511 -23.03 -8.70 44.19
CA LEU A 511 -22.02 -9.70 43.85
C LEU A 511 -21.11 -10.07 45.03
N LYS A 512 -20.98 -9.19 46.04
CA LYS A 512 -20.01 -9.29 47.14
C LYS A 512 -20.69 -9.64 48.47
N LEU A 513 -21.54 -10.66 48.46
CA LEU A 513 -22.19 -11.19 49.67
C LEU A 513 -21.36 -12.33 50.27
N ASN A 514 -21.34 -12.44 51.61
CA ASN A 514 -20.83 -13.63 52.29
C ASN A 514 -21.87 -14.77 52.20
N ASP A 515 -21.45 -16.01 52.50
CA ASP A 515 -22.31 -17.20 52.33
C ASP A 515 -23.61 -17.12 53.14
N ALA A 516 -23.56 -16.58 54.35
CA ALA A 516 -24.73 -16.40 55.21
C ALA A 516 -25.76 -15.44 54.57
N ASN A 517 -25.31 -14.29 54.10
CA ASN A 517 -26.16 -13.27 53.48
C ASN A 517 -26.68 -13.71 52.10
N LEU A 518 -25.88 -14.49 51.36
CA LEU A 518 -26.28 -15.09 50.10
C LEU A 518 -27.44 -16.09 50.30
N ASN A 519 -27.39 -16.88 51.37
CA ASN A 519 -28.47 -17.80 51.73
C ASN A 519 -29.75 -17.04 52.10
N ILE A 520 -29.65 -15.97 52.91
CA ILE A 520 -30.80 -15.11 53.26
C ILE A 520 -31.42 -14.48 52.00
N ALA A 521 -30.60 -13.99 51.08
CA ALA A 521 -31.08 -13.42 49.82
C ALA A 521 -31.78 -14.47 48.94
N LYS A 522 -31.22 -15.69 48.85
CA LYS A 522 -31.82 -16.81 48.10
C LYS A 522 -33.10 -17.33 48.73
N GLU A 523 -33.24 -17.29 50.05
CA GLU A 523 -34.45 -17.71 50.74
C GLU A 523 -35.65 -16.80 50.41
N VAL A 524 -35.40 -15.49 50.30
CA VAL A 524 -36.48 -14.50 50.05
C VAL A 524 -36.74 -14.27 48.56
N LEU A 525 -35.71 -14.26 47.73
CA LEU A 525 -35.81 -13.94 46.30
C LEU A 525 -35.74 -15.19 45.39
N GLY A 526 -35.37 -16.36 45.94
CA GLY A 526 -35.35 -17.63 45.22
C GLY A 526 -34.36 -17.67 44.06
N GLU A 527 -34.71 -18.46 43.04
CA GLU A 527 -33.91 -18.60 41.81
C GLU A 527 -33.71 -17.27 41.07
N LYS A 528 -34.66 -16.32 41.20
CA LYS A 528 -34.58 -15.00 40.58
C LYS A 528 -33.35 -14.21 41.03
N TYR A 529 -32.89 -14.38 42.27
CA TYR A 529 -31.65 -13.72 42.73
C TYR A 529 -30.43 -14.22 41.97
N THR A 530 -30.36 -15.53 41.74
CA THR A 530 -29.24 -16.16 41.01
C THR A 530 -29.26 -15.77 39.53
N GLU A 531 -30.45 -15.66 38.94
CA GLU A 531 -30.63 -15.16 37.58
C GLU A 531 -30.21 -13.70 37.44
N LEU A 532 -30.60 -12.83 38.40
CA LEU A 532 -30.16 -11.43 38.43
C LEU A 532 -28.64 -11.32 38.56
N LEU A 533 -28.01 -12.11 39.44
CA LEU A 533 -26.55 -12.14 39.59
C LEU A 533 -25.85 -12.47 38.26
N LYS A 534 -26.39 -13.44 37.53
CA LYS A 534 -25.90 -13.82 36.20
C LYS A 534 -26.04 -12.67 35.20
N THR A 535 -27.17 -11.96 35.20
CA THR A 535 -27.37 -10.78 34.32
C THR A 535 -26.43 -9.62 34.67
N ILE A 536 -26.14 -9.36 35.95
CA ILE A 536 -25.18 -8.32 36.36
C ILE A 536 -23.78 -8.66 35.85
N ASN A 537 -23.33 -9.90 36.02
CA ASN A 537 -22.03 -10.35 35.51
C ASN A 537 -21.96 -10.27 33.98
N GLN A 538 -23.03 -10.62 33.27
CA GLN A 538 -23.08 -10.53 31.82
C GLN A 538 -23.02 -9.07 31.34
N ASP A 539 -23.77 -8.16 31.96
CA ASP A 539 -23.72 -6.73 31.62
C ASP A 539 -22.33 -6.14 31.87
N LYS A 540 -21.68 -6.53 32.99
CA LYS A 540 -20.30 -6.11 33.30
C LYS A 540 -19.30 -6.57 32.22
N ILE A 541 -19.33 -7.86 31.87
CA ILE A 541 -18.47 -8.40 30.79
C ILE A 541 -18.73 -7.67 29.47
N THR A 542 -20.00 -7.41 29.14
CA THR A 542 -20.39 -6.72 27.89
C THR A 542 -19.87 -5.29 27.88
N GLU A 543 -20.04 -4.56 28.98
CA GLU A 543 -19.59 -3.18 29.14
C GLU A 543 -18.06 -3.07 29.01
N ASP A 544 -17.32 -3.92 29.72
CA ASP A 544 -15.85 -3.89 29.71
C ASP A 544 -15.29 -4.35 28.35
N THR A 545 -15.93 -5.33 27.70
CA THR A 545 -15.62 -5.72 26.31
C THR A 545 -15.85 -4.57 25.33
N ILE A 546 -16.99 -3.86 25.44
CA ILE A 546 -17.29 -2.71 24.57
C ILE A 546 -16.26 -1.62 24.78
N LYS A 547 -15.91 -1.25 26.03
CA LYS A 547 -14.87 -0.25 26.32
C LYS A 547 -13.55 -0.62 25.66
N SER A 548 -13.09 -1.85 25.87
CA SER A 548 -11.80 -2.33 25.34
C SER A 548 -11.77 -2.36 23.81
N THR A 549 -12.80 -2.91 23.18
CA THR A 549 -12.89 -2.98 21.70
C THR A 549 -13.10 -1.61 21.06
N SER A 550 -13.75 -0.67 21.75
CA SER A 550 -13.93 0.72 21.30
C SER A 550 -12.62 1.49 21.20
N VAL A 551 -11.63 1.19 22.04
CA VAL A 551 -10.30 1.82 21.94
C VAL A 551 -9.64 1.47 20.62
N LEU A 552 -9.65 0.18 20.25
CA LEU A 552 -9.10 -0.28 18.96
C LEU A 552 -9.87 0.33 17.79
N TYR A 553 -11.21 0.30 17.85
CA TYR A 553 -12.07 0.92 16.84
C TYR A 553 -11.77 2.42 16.68
N SER A 554 -11.59 3.15 17.79
CA SER A 554 -11.24 4.56 17.79
C SER A 554 -9.93 4.84 17.07
N ILE A 555 -8.88 4.07 17.36
CA ILE A 555 -7.57 4.21 16.72
C ILE A 555 -7.71 4.00 15.20
N ILE A 556 -8.40 2.95 14.78
CA ILE A 556 -8.61 2.63 13.36
C ILE A 556 -9.37 3.77 12.66
N LEU A 557 -10.45 4.28 13.26
CA LEU A 557 -11.24 5.34 12.65
C LEU A 557 -10.48 6.67 12.59
N LEU A 558 -9.67 6.99 13.61
CA LEU A 558 -8.78 8.16 13.58
C LEU A 558 -7.76 8.08 12.45
N LEU A 559 -7.17 6.91 12.21
CA LEU A 559 -6.27 6.68 11.07
C LEU A 559 -7.02 6.85 9.72
N CYS A 560 -8.27 6.40 9.64
CA CYS A 560 -9.12 6.60 8.47
C CYS A 560 -9.39 8.09 8.24
N ILE A 561 -9.76 8.84 9.29
CA ILE A 561 -9.99 10.29 9.23
C ILE A 561 -8.71 11.04 8.84
N PHE A 562 -7.57 10.69 9.42
CA PHE A 562 -6.28 11.24 9.03
C PHE A 562 -5.97 11.00 7.54
N SER A 563 -6.25 9.79 7.06
CA SER A 563 -6.10 9.44 5.65
C SER A 563 -7.04 10.26 4.74
N LEU A 564 -8.30 10.45 5.16
CA LEU A 564 -9.26 11.31 4.47
C LEU A 564 -8.78 12.76 4.43
N GLN A 565 -8.31 13.31 5.55
CA GLN A 565 -7.78 14.66 5.63
C GLN A 565 -6.57 14.85 4.71
N LYS A 566 -5.64 13.88 4.71
CA LYS A 566 -4.46 13.91 3.84
C LYS A 566 -4.85 13.85 2.36
N THR A 567 -5.85 13.04 2.02
CA THR A 567 -6.37 12.93 0.65
C THR A 567 -7.09 14.22 0.24
N ALA A 568 -7.89 14.81 1.12
CA ALA A 568 -8.58 16.08 0.87
C ALA A 568 -7.60 17.24 0.67
N ARG A 569 -6.52 17.32 1.48
CA ARG A 569 -5.44 18.31 1.30
C ARG A 569 -4.72 18.12 -0.03
N LYS A 570 -4.43 16.89 -0.40
CA LYS A 570 -3.77 16.54 -1.66
C LYS A 570 -4.64 16.85 -2.88
N ASN A 571 -5.95 16.64 -2.79
CA ASN A 571 -6.90 16.89 -3.87
C ASN A 571 -7.50 18.32 -3.83
N SER A 572 -7.07 19.16 -2.87
CA SER A 572 -7.53 20.53 -2.76
C SER A 572 -6.92 21.38 -3.88
N ILE A 573 -7.79 22.02 -4.66
CA ILE A 573 -7.41 23.01 -5.67
C ILE A 573 -6.91 24.30 -4.99
N VAL A 574 -7.26 24.51 -3.73
CA VAL A 574 -6.80 25.66 -2.94
C VAL A 574 -5.43 25.30 -2.33
N PRO A 575 -4.36 26.05 -2.64
CA PRO A 575 -3.03 25.82 -2.07
C PRO A 575 -3.06 25.98 -0.56
N SER A 576 -2.33 25.09 0.14
CA SER A 576 -2.13 25.12 1.59
C SER A 576 -1.17 26.19 2.03
#